data_AF-A0A7D9I2W1-F1
#
_entry.id   AF-A0A7D9I2W1-F1
#
_cell.length_a   1.000
_cell.length_b   1.000
_cell.length_c   1.000
_cell.angle_alpha   90.00
_cell.angle_beta   90.00
_cell.angle_gamma   90.00
#
_symmetry.space_group_name_H-M   'P 1'
#
loop_
_entity.id
_entity.type
_entity.pdbx_description
1 polymer ?
#
loop_
_entity_poly.entity_id
_entity_poly.type
_entity_poly.pdbx_seq_one_letter_code
_entity_poly.pdbx_strand_id
1 'polypeptide(L)' 'GSILGPLLFLTYINDLPQCLKHSTARMYADDTNIDSTVETTTGTSIREIVTHANDDLNN' A
#
# COMPACT_ATOMS: atom_id res chain seq x y z
N GLY A 1 -25.86 -13.86 5.91
CA GLY A 1 -24.72 -12.96 5.69
C GLY A 1 -25.26 -11.64 5.19
N SER A 2 -24.78 -10.52 5.75
CA SER A 2 -25.17 -9.19 5.25
C SER A 2 -24.43 -8.90 3.94
N ILE A 3 -25.15 -8.34 2.96
CA ILE A 3 -24.56 -7.84 1.71
C ILE A 3 -23.53 -6.73 1.95
N LEU A 4 -23.61 -6.08 3.12
CA LEU A 4 -22.74 -4.97 3.47
C LEU A 4 -21.28 -5.39 3.67
N GLY A 5 -21.02 -6.60 4.19
CA GLY A 5 -19.65 -7.07 4.46
C GLY A 5 -18.80 -7.18 3.19
N PRO A 6 -19.24 -7.93 2.16
CA PRO A 6 -18.54 -8.02 0.88
C PRO A 6 -18.43 -6.67 0.17
N LEU A 7 -19.44 -5.81 0.29
CA LEU A 7 -19.40 -4.47 -0.31
C LEU A 7 -18.32 -3.60 0.34
N LEU A 8 -18.25 -3.57 1.68
CA LEU A 8 -17.22 -2.85 2.42
C LEU A 8 -15.81 -3.38 2.12
N PHE A 9 -15.66 -4.70 1.99
CA PHE A 9 -14.39 -5.31 1.58
C PHE A 9 -13.97 -4.85 0.18
N LEU A 10 -14.89 -4.86 -0.79
CA LEU A 10 -14.64 -4.39 -2.15
C LEU A 10 -14.34 -2.90 -2.20
N THR A 11 -15.02 -2.06 -1.42
CA THR A 11 -14.69 -0.63 -1.34
C THR A 11 -13.28 -0.43 -0.78
N TYR A 12 -12.95 -1.10 0.33
CA TYR A 12 -11.62 -0.99 0.96
C TYR A 12 -10.49 -1.39 0.02
N ILE A 13 -10.60 -2.56 -0.64
CA ILE A 13 -9.54 -3.04 -1.53
C ILE A 13 -9.40 -2.19 -2.80
N ASN A 14 -10.49 -1.61 -3.32
CA ASN A 14 -10.41 -0.73 -4.48
C ASN A 14 -9.79 0.64 -4.14
N ASP A 15 -9.96 1.11 -2.90
CA ASP A 15 -9.40 2.38 -2.45
C ASP A 15 -7.93 2.25 -2.01
N LEU A 16 -7.52 1.07 -1.54
CA LEU A 16 -6.18 0.81 -0.99
C LEU A 16 -5.01 1.29 -1.89
N PRO A 17 -4.98 1.04 -3.21
CA PRO A 17 -3.90 1.53 -4.08
C PRO A 17 -3.85 3.05 -4.21
N GLN A 18 -4.97 3.74 -3.99
CA GLN A 18 -5.05 5.20 -4.05
C GLN A 18 -4.55 5.86 -2.77
N CYS A 19 -4.49 5.12 -1.67
CA CYS A 19 -4.01 5.60 -0.37
C CYS A 19 -2.48 5.56 -0.24
N LEU A 20 -1.79 4.75 -1.05
CA LEU A 20 -0.34 4.63 -1.06
C LEU A 20 0.28 5.73 -1.94
N LYS A 21 1.20 6.52 -1.38
CA LYS A 21 1.89 7.63 -2.05
C LYS A 21 3.21 7.20 -2.67
N HIS A 22 3.93 6.30 -2.00
CA HIS A 22 5.30 5.91 -2.37
C HIS A 22 5.41 4.45 -2.82
N SER A 23 4.41 3.63 -2.47
CA SER A 23 4.40 2.19 -2.75
C SER A 23 3.28 1.79 -3.71
N THR A 24 3.44 0.64 -4.35
CA THR A 24 2.44 0.07 -5.25
C THR A 24 1.81 -1.17 -4.60
N ALA A 25 0.48 -1.19 -4.49
CA ALA A 25 -0.26 -2.38 -4.07
C ALA A 25 -0.50 -3.33 -5.25
N ARG A 26 -0.14 -4.61 -5.07
CA ARG A 26 -0.50 -5.73 -5.95
C ARG A 26 -1.45 -6.64 -5.19
N MET A 27 -2.70 -6.67 -5.63
CA MET A 27 -3.80 -7.32 -4.90
C MET A 27 -4.39 -8.47 -5.70
N TYR A 28 -4.68 -9.57 -5.03
CA TYR A 28 -5.43 -10.70 -5.56
C TYR A 28 -6.36 -11.26 -4.47
N ALA A 29 -7.67 -11.00 -4.61
CA ALA A 29 -8.67 -11.35 -3.60
C ALA A 29 -8.29 -10.81 -2.20
N ASP A 30 -8.00 -11.67 -1.23
CA ASP A 30 -7.56 -11.31 0.12
C ASP A 30 -6.03 -11.13 0.26
N ASP A 31 -5.25 -11.58 -0.73
CA ASP A 31 -3.79 -11.47 -0.73
C ASP A 31 -3.36 -10.10 -1.29
N THR A 32 -2.54 -9.37 -0.53
CA THR A 32 -2.06 -8.03 -0.91
C THR A 32 -0.57 -7.91 -0.63
N ASN A 33 0.19 -7.67 -1.69
CA ASN A 33 1.60 -7.35 -1.62
C ASN A 33 1.81 -5.85 -1.87
N ILE A 34 2.73 -5.22 -1.13
CA ILE A 34 3.08 -3.80 -1.29
C ILE A 34 4.55 -3.73 -1.66
N ASP A 35 4.83 -3.19 -2.85
CA ASP A 35 6.18 -3.04 -3.39
C ASP A 35 6.59 -1.56 -3.37
N SER A 36 7.78 -1.26 -2.84
CA SER A 36 8.36 0.10 -2.83
C SER A 36 9.61 0.12 -3.70
N THR A 37 9.70 1.08 -4.62
CA THR A 37 10.88 1.29 -5.47
C THR A 37 11.63 2.54 -5.03
N VAL A 38 12.94 2.42 -4.81
CA VAL A 38 13.80 3.57 -4.47
C VAL A 38 14.95 3.65 -5.47
N GLU A 39 15.13 4.82 -6.08
CA GLU A 39 16.30 5.08 -6.92
C GLU A 39 17.53 5.27 -6.03
N THR A 40 18.48 4.33 -6.12
CA THR A 40 19.72 4.41 -5.34
C THR A 40 20.66 5.44 -5.96
N THR A 41 20.49 6.70 -5.59
CA THR A 41 21.56 7.71 -5.74
C THR A 41 22.42 7.63 -4.48
N THR A 42 23.74 7.60 -4.62
CA THR A 42 24.75 7.45 -3.55
C THR A 42 24.34 8.10 -2.22
N GLY A 43 23.68 7.36 -1.33
CA GLY A 43 23.20 7.86 -0.03
C GLY A 43 21.74 7.57 0.34
N THR A 44 20.87 7.18 -0.60
CA THR A 44 19.49 6.76 -0.29
C THR A 44 19.49 5.38 0.38
N SER A 45 19.62 5.41 1.71
CA SER A 45 19.74 4.22 2.55
C SER A 45 18.35 3.68 2.89
N ILE A 46 18.31 2.43 3.37
CA ILE A 46 17.14 1.72 3.93
C ILE A 46 16.21 2.61 4.78
N ARG A 47 16.74 3.66 5.40
CA ARG A 47 15.95 4.66 6.13
C ARG A 47 14.87 5.33 5.29
N GLU A 48 15.13 5.62 4.02
CA GLU A 48 14.15 6.24 3.13
C GLU A 48 13.00 5.30 2.82
N ILE A 49 13.29 4.02 2.57
CA ILE A 49 12.26 2.97 2.44
C ILE A 49 11.38 2.92 3.69
N VAL A 50 12.00 2.94 4.87
CA VAL A 50 11.27 2.94 6.15
C VAL A 50 10.43 4.21 6.31
N THR A 51 10.95 5.38 5.92
CA THR A 51 10.20 6.64 5.97
C THR A 51 8.99 6.60 5.04
N HIS A 52 9.15 6.14 3.80
CA HIS A 52 8.06 6.01 2.83
C HIS A 52 7.00 5.01 3.29
N ALA A 53 7.40 3.85 3.80
CA ALA A 53 6.46 2.87 4.35
C ALA A 53 5.66 3.45 5.53
N ASN A 54 6.31 4.19 6.42
CA ASN A 54 5.60 4.85 7.52
C ASN A 54 4.66 5.95 7.03
N ASP A 55 5.02 6.73 6.02
CA ASP A 55 4.14 7.77 5.46
C ASP A 55 2.90 7.15 4.77
N ASP A 56 3.07 6.03 4.07
CA ASP A 56 1.98 5.26 3.46
C ASP A 56 1.04 4.64 4.51
N LEU A 57 1.56 4.23 5.68
CA LEU A 57 0.80 3.60 6.77
C LEU A 57 0.13 4.60 7.73
N ASN A 58 0.60 5.85 7.78
CA ASN A 58 0.06 6.89 8.67
C ASN A 58 -1.05 7.73 8.01
N ASN A 59 -1.49 7.37 6.80
CA ASN A 59 -2.50 8.08 6.01
C ASN A 59 -3.94 7.77 6.49
#